data_AF-A0A643CY19-F1
#
_entry.id   AF-A0A643CY19-F1
#
_cell.length_a   1.000
_cell.length_b   1.000
_cell.length_c   1.000
_cell.angle_alpha   90.00
_cell.angle_beta   90.00
_cell.angle_gamma   90.00
#
_symmetry.space_group_name_H-M   'P 1'
#
loop_
_entity.id
_entity.type
_entity.pdbx_description
1 polymer ?
#
loop_
_entity_poly.entity_id
_entity_poly.type
_entity_poly.pdbx_seq_one_letter_code
_entity_poly.pdbx_strand_id
1 'polypeptide(L)'
;MSSTNIDFDEQSNGTVIIKPTDQMQVQGLTLDEEGMTATFYRDQAQIREDAQYLTLEHPFIESVMEMIRTQSFGSTNVALLKSNALKQGSVLLEVWFKVDVVAPKALNLPSSLPKQLIRVLLSENGQDLSAKIDPSILRPYLHHLDGNS
;
A
#
# COMPACT_ATOMS: atom_id res chain seq x y z
N MET A 1 8.29 6.36 7.88
CA MET A 1 7.73 5.34 8.79
C MET A 1 7.17 4.25 7.92
N SER A 2 7.72 3.03 7.96
CA SER A 2 7.11 1.89 7.28
C SER A 2 5.71 1.69 7.88
N SER A 3 4.67 1.62 7.04
CA SER A 3 3.28 1.53 7.52
C SER A 3 2.98 0.25 8.31
N THR A 4 3.90 -0.72 8.27
CA THR A 4 3.81 -2.02 8.92
C THR A 4 4.69 -2.13 10.17
N ASN A 5 5.53 -1.13 10.46
CA ASN A 5 6.56 -1.16 11.51
C ASN A 5 7.45 -2.42 11.44
N ILE A 6 7.81 -2.86 10.23
CA ILE A 6 8.83 -3.90 10.03
C ILE A 6 10.16 -3.20 9.84
N ASP A 7 11.20 -3.72 10.48
CA ASP A 7 12.56 -3.21 10.34
C ASP A 7 13.24 -3.87 9.14
N PHE A 8 13.99 -3.06 8.39
CA PHE A 8 14.77 -3.55 7.27
C PHE A 8 16.11 -2.81 7.18
N ASP A 9 17.19 -3.57 7.01
CA ASP A 9 18.55 -3.03 6.93
C ASP A 9 19.26 -3.54 5.68
N GLU A 10 19.55 -2.61 4.77
CA GLU A 10 20.28 -2.90 3.53
C GLU A 10 21.77 -3.02 3.80
N GLN A 11 22.33 -4.17 3.44
CA GLN A 11 23.74 -4.46 3.59
C GLN A 11 24.51 -4.05 2.34
N SER A 12 25.79 -3.70 2.50
CA SER A 12 26.68 -3.27 1.42
C SER A 12 26.91 -4.32 0.32
N ASN A 13 26.59 -5.59 0.60
CA ASN A 13 26.71 -6.72 -0.31
C ASN A 13 25.43 -6.97 -1.14
N GLY A 14 24.41 -6.11 -1.06
CA GLY A 14 23.16 -6.24 -1.81
C GLY A 14 22.14 -7.20 -1.20
N THR A 15 22.31 -7.62 0.07
CA THR A 15 21.28 -8.30 0.85
C THR A 15 20.52 -7.30 1.73
N VAL A 16 19.28 -7.64 2.10
CA VAL A 16 18.48 -6.91 3.07
C VAL A 16 18.13 -7.84 4.23
N ILE A 17 18.32 -7.37 5.45
CA ILE A 17 17.89 -8.07 6.66
C ILE A 17 16.51 -7.55 7.01
N ILE A 18 15.51 -8.41 7.11
CA ILE A 18 14.12 -8.05 7.43
C ILE A 18 13.78 -8.67 8.78
N LYS A 19 13.37 -7.86 9.75
CA LYS A 19 13.05 -8.32 11.11
C LYS A 19 11.72 -7.78 11.60
N PRO A 20 10.93 -8.60 12.31
CA PRO A 20 9.75 -8.09 13.01
C PRO A 20 10.19 -7.11 14.11
N THR A 21 9.31 -6.19 14.48
CA THR A 21 9.52 -5.31 15.64
C THR A 21 8.42 -5.54 16.66
N ASP A 22 8.68 -5.17 17.92
CA ASP A 22 7.67 -5.25 18.99
C ASP A 22 6.43 -4.36 18.72
N GLN A 23 6.55 -3.40 17.81
CA GLN A 23 5.48 -2.49 17.40
C GLN A 23 4.82 -2.90 16.07
N MET A 24 5.07 -4.11 15.58
CA MET A 24 4.46 -4.63 14.36
C MET A 24 2.93 -4.69 14.54
N GLN A 25 2.21 -3.85 13.79
CA GLN A 25 0.75 -3.70 13.90
C GLN A 25 -0.02 -4.64 12.96
N VAL A 26 0.69 -5.57 12.33
CA VAL A 26 0.18 -6.42 11.24
C VAL A 26 0.37 -7.89 11.57
N GLN A 27 -0.66 -8.68 11.28
CA GLN A 27 -0.69 -10.13 11.47
C GLN A 27 -0.70 -10.84 10.12
N GLY A 28 -0.29 -12.11 10.10
CA GLY A 28 -0.39 -12.96 8.91
C GLY A 28 0.75 -12.85 7.91
N LEU A 29 1.83 -12.12 8.24
CA LEU A 29 3.05 -12.15 7.45
C LEU A 29 3.83 -13.44 7.73
N THR A 30 4.34 -14.07 6.67
CA THR A 30 5.20 -15.25 6.79
C THR A 30 6.64 -14.81 7.06
N LEU A 31 6.87 -14.25 8.24
CA LEU A 31 8.17 -13.82 8.73
C LEU A 31 8.40 -14.43 10.12
N ASP A 32 9.55 -15.07 10.31
CA ASP A 32 9.93 -15.67 11.59
C ASP A 32 10.37 -14.60 12.61
N GLU A 33 10.37 -14.94 13.90
CA GLU A 33 10.80 -14.05 14.99
C GLU A 33 12.27 -13.63 14.84
N GLU A 34 13.12 -14.52 14.30
CA GLU A 34 14.53 -14.23 14.00
C GLU A 34 14.71 -13.33 12.75
N GLY A 35 13.64 -13.14 11.97
CA GLY A 35 13.64 -12.45 10.70
C GLY A 35 14.21 -13.30 9.55
N MET A 36 14.57 -12.65 8.44
CA MET A 36 15.22 -13.30 7.31
C MET A 36 16.24 -12.37 6.65
N THR A 37 17.27 -12.97 6.05
CA THR A 37 18.15 -12.27 5.10
C THR A 37 17.66 -12.59 3.70
N ALA A 38 17.51 -11.55 2.88
CA ALA A 38 16.94 -11.67 1.54
C ALA A 38 17.76 -10.89 0.52
N THR A 39 17.60 -11.20 -0.77
CA THR A 39 18.20 -10.44 -1.86
C THR A 39 17.27 -10.38 -3.07
N PHE A 40 17.36 -9.30 -3.84
CA PHE A 40 16.66 -9.14 -5.11
C PHE A 40 17.51 -9.59 -6.31
N TYR A 41 18.74 -10.04 -6.06
CA TYR A 41 19.72 -10.42 -7.07
C TYR A 41 19.86 -11.95 -7.12
N ARG A 42 19.53 -12.55 -8.27
CA ARG A 42 19.53 -14.00 -8.45
C ARG A 42 20.94 -14.59 -8.33
N ASP A 43 21.92 -13.91 -8.91
CA ASP A 43 23.34 -14.27 -8.85
C ASP A 43 23.86 -14.28 -7.41
N GLN A 44 23.45 -13.31 -6.58
CA GLN A 44 23.78 -13.32 -5.14
C GLN A 44 23.15 -14.51 -4.42
N ALA A 45 21.87 -14.79 -4.67
CA ALA A 45 21.17 -15.93 -4.05
C ALA A 45 21.73 -17.31 -4.48
N GLN A 46 22.37 -17.40 -5.64
CA GLN A 46 23.06 -18.63 -6.06
C GLN A 46 24.36 -18.88 -5.31
N ILE A 47 25.05 -17.81 -4.90
CA ILE A 47 26.33 -17.87 -4.19
C ILE A 47 26.10 -17.98 -2.68
N ARG A 48 24.98 -17.45 -2.18
CA ARG A 48 24.63 -17.33 -0.76
C ARG A 48 23.39 -18.14 -0.43
N GLU A 49 23.60 -19.27 0.24
CA GLU A 49 22.48 -20.10 0.74
C GLU A 49 21.76 -19.47 1.94
N ASP A 50 22.38 -18.49 2.61
CA ASP A 50 21.83 -17.75 3.76
C ASP A 50 20.91 -16.60 3.36
N ALA A 51 20.80 -16.27 2.07
CA ALA A 51 19.95 -15.20 1.56
C ALA A 51 18.81 -15.74 0.67
N GLN A 52 17.57 -15.46 1.06
CA GLN A 52 16.40 -15.84 0.27
C GLN A 52 16.23 -14.92 -0.95
N TYR A 53 15.96 -15.48 -2.12
CA TYR A 53 15.71 -14.70 -3.33
C TYR A 53 14.26 -14.20 -3.36
N LEU A 54 14.06 -12.88 -3.20
CA LEU A 54 12.73 -12.28 -3.22
C LEU A 54 12.23 -12.09 -4.64
N THR A 55 11.20 -12.85 -4.98
CA THR A 55 10.37 -12.68 -6.19
C THR A 55 8.94 -12.33 -5.78
N LEU A 56 8.09 -11.96 -6.75
CA LEU A 56 6.67 -11.74 -6.50
C LEU A 56 5.93 -13.02 -6.04
N GLU A 57 6.52 -14.19 -6.29
CA GLU A 57 6.00 -15.51 -5.90
C GLU A 57 6.56 -15.97 -4.56
N HIS A 58 7.43 -15.19 -3.93
CA HIS A 58 7.99 -15.54 -2.63
C HIS A 58 6.91 -15.49 -1.54
N PRO A 59 6.77 -16.49 -0.64
CA PRO A 59 5.70 -16.54 0.36
C PRO A 59 5.57 -15.27 1.20
N PHE A 60 6.71 -14.68 1.61
CA PHE A 60 6.72 -13.39 2.29
C PHE A 60 6.04 -12.28 1.48
N ILE A 61 6.38 -12.15 0.20
CA ILE A 61 5.79 -11.13 -0.68
C ILE A 61 4.30 -11.40 -0.92
N GLU A 62 3.91 -12.66 -1.11
CA GLU A 62 2.50 -13.04 -1.20
C GLU A 62 1.72 -12.65 0.05
N SER A 63 2.29 -12.90 1.24
CA SER A 63 1.68 -12.54 2.53
C SER A 63 1.55 -11.03 2.71
N VAL A 64 2.56 -10.25 2.32
CA VAL A 64 2.52 -8.77 2.31
C VAL A 64 1.42 -8.28 1.37
N MET A 65 1.33 -8.86 0.17
CA MET A 65 0.31 -8.49 -0.81
C MET A 65 -1.09 -8.85 -0.32
N GLU A 66 -1.27 -9.99 0.36
CA GLU A 66 -2.55 -10.37 0.95
C GLU A 66 -2.97 -9.44 2.09
N MET A 67 -2.02 -9.10 2.96
CA MET A 67 -2.22 -8.09 4.00
C MET A 67 -2.65 -6.75 3.41
N ILE A 68 -1.99 -6.25 2.37
CA ILE A 68 -2.40 -5.00 1.68
C ILE A 68 -3.82 -5.10 1.10
N ARG A 69 -4.21 -6.27 0.58
CA ARG A 69 -5.55 -6.48 0.01
C ARG A 69 -6.66 -6.57 1.04
N THR A 70 -6.36 -7.02 2.26
CA THR A 70 -7.35 -7.40 3.28
C THR A 70 -7.41 -6.41 4.44
N GLN A 71 -6.30 -5.74 4.75
CA GLN A 71 -6.22 -4.84 5.88
C GLN A 71 -7.00 -3.54 5.59
N SER A 72 -7.76 -3.08 6.58
CA SER A 72 -8.52 -1.82 6.51
C SER A 72 -7.73 -0.59 6.98
N PHE A 73 -6.49 -0.80 7.41
CA PHE A 73 -5.64 0.28 7.92
C PHE A 73 -5.30 1.25 6.78
N GLY A 74 -5.53 2.54 7.00
CA GLY A 74 -5.35 3.57 5.98
C GLY A 74 -6.50 3.69 4.97
N SER A 75 -7.60 2.94 5.12
CA SER A 75 -8.77 3.02 4.23
C SER A 75 -9.62 4.28 4.44
N THR A 76 -9.53 4.91 5.62
CA THR A 76 -10.24 6.16 5.96
C THR A 76 -9.27 7.14 6.56
N ASN A 77 -9.11 8.31 5.95
CA ASN A 77 -8.24 9.38 6.43
C ASN A 77 -8.93 10.73 6.30
N VAL A 78 -8.53 11.67 7.15
CA VAL A 78 -8.92 13.08 7.06
C VAL A 78 -7.66 13.90 6.90
N ALA A 79 -7.69 14.87 5.97
CA ALA A 79 -6.56 15.72 5.65
C ALA A 79 -7.04 17.15 5.38
N LEU A 80 -6.17 18.12 5.66
CA LEU A 80 -6.35 19.51 5.31
C LEU A 80 -5.81 19.74 3.90
N LEU A 81 -6.66 20.24 3.00
CA LEU A 81 -6.24 20.67 1.67
C LEU A 81 -5.89 22.16 1.69
N LYS A 82 -4.60 22.50 1.59
CA LYS A 82 -4.17 23.91 1.51
C LYS A 82 -4.15 24.37 0.06
N SER A 83 -5.20 25.06 -0.37
CA SER A 83 -5.31 25.61 -1.72
C SER A 83 -6.07 26.93 -1.74
N ASN A 84 -5.57 27.89 -2.51
CA ASN A 84 -6.27 29.16 -2.78
C ASN A 84 -7.32 29.03 -3.89
N ALA A 85 -7.40 27.86 -4.56
CA ALA A 85 -8.32 27.62 -5.67
C ALA A 85 -9.74 27.26 -5.19
N LEU A 86 -9.89 26.89 -3.92
CA LEU A 86 -11.17 26.52 -3.32
C LEU A 86 -11.58 27.53 -2.26
N LYS A 87 -12.88 27.65 -2.03
CA LYS A 87 -13.41 28.49 -0.97
C LYS A 87 -12.99 27.94 0.40
N GLN A 88 -12.71 28.84 1.34
CA GLN A 88 -12.44 28.43 2.72
C GLN A 88 -13.65 27.70 3.31
N GLY A 89 -13.38 26.62 4.05
CA GLY A 89 -14.40 25.78 4.65
C GLY A 89 -15.02 24.75 3.70
N SER A 90 -14.58 24.68 2.43
CA SER A 90 -15.07 23.66 1.51
C SER A 90 -14.65 22.25 1.93
N VAL A 91 -15.57 21.30 1.74
CA VAL A 91 -15.34 19.88 2.00
C VAL A 91 -15.30 19.11 0.68
N LEU A 92 -14.31 18.21 0.57
CA LEU A 92 -14.22 17.22 -0.50
C LEU A 92 -14.28 15.83 0.11
N LEU A 93 -14.97 14.91 -0.56
CA LEU A 93 -15.02 13.50 -0.20
C LEU A 93 -14.39 12.67 -1.31
N GLU A 94 -13.29 11.99 -1.01
CA GLU A 94 -12.63 11.07 -1.94
C GLU A 94 -12.91 9.62 -1.53
N VAL A 95 -13.43 8.83 -2.47
CA VAL A 95 -13.78 7.41 -2.26
C VAL A 95 -13.14 6.58 -3.36
N TRP A 96 -12.53 5.46 -2.97
CA TRP A 96 -11.97 4.46 -3.88
C TRP A 96 -12.77 3.17 -3.78
N PHE A 97 -13.53 2.85 -4.83
CA PHE A 97 -14.26 1.60 -4.94
C PHE A 97 -13.38 0.54 -5.57
N LYS A 98 -13.34 -0.66 -4.98
CA LYS A 98 -12.73 -1.83 -5.59
C LYS A 98 -13.81 -2.67 -6.26
N VAL A 99 -13.66 -2.94 -7.56
CA VAL A 99 -14.47 -3.93 -8.27
C VAL A 99 -13.85 -5.30 -8.02
N ASP A 100 -14.55 -6.13 -7.25
CA ASP A 100 -14.13 -7.49 -6.94
C ASP A 100 -15.06 -8.50 -7.62
N VAL A 101 -14.50 -9.63 -8.05
CA VAL A 101 -15.23 -10.66 -8.79
C VAL A 101 -15.11 -11.99 -8.06
N VAL A 102 -16.24 -12.49 -7.58
CA VAL A 102 -16.32 -13.81 -6.96
C VAL A 102 -16.57 -14.85 -8.04
N ALA A 103 -15.52 -15.51 -8.50
CA ALA A 103 -15.60 -16.53 -9.55
C ALA A 103 -14.54 -17.64 -9.40
N PRO A 104 -14.79 -18.84 -9.96
CA PRO A 104 -13.79 -19.90 -10.00
C PRO A 104 -12.52 -19.47 -10.73
N LYS A 105 -11.35 -19.83 -10.19
CA LYS A 105 -10.02 -19.52 -10.77
C LYS A 105 -9.88 -19.96 -12.23
N ALA A 106 -10.57 -21.03 -12.62
CA ALA A 106 -10.57 -21.56 -13.99
C ALA A 106 -11.06 -20.57 -15.07
N LEU A 107 -11.85 -19.56 -14.69
CA LEU A 107 -12.39 -18.58 -15.65
C LEU A 107 -11.43 -17.43 -15.99
N ASN A 108 -10.27 -17.35 -15.32
CA ASN A 108 -9.23 -16.33 -15.54
C ASN A 108 -9.76 -14.88 -15.67
N LEU A 109 -10.84 -14.55 -14.96
CA LEU A 109 -11.49 -13.23 -15.04
C LEU A 109 -10.58 -12.03 -14.69
N PRO A 110 -9.57 -12.14 -13.80
CA PRO A 110 -8.63 -11.05 -13.57
C PRO A 110 -7.93 -10.56 -14.85
N SER A 111 -7.72 -11.43 -15.85
CA SER A 111 -7.12 -11.05 -17.13
C SER A 111 -8.05 -10.22 -18.03
N SER A 112 -9.36 -10.34 -17.84
CA SER A 112 -10.38 -9.69 -18.67
C SER A 112 -10.91 -8.38 -18.08
N LEU A 113 -10.61 -8.07 -16.81
CA LEU A 113 -11.11 -6.89 -16.10
C LEU A 113 -9.96 -6.03 -15.54
N PRO A 114 -9.32 -5.18 -16.38
CA PRO A 114 -8.07 -4.49 -16.02
C PRO A 114 -8.24 -3.28 -15.08
N LYS A 115 -9.45 -2.74 -14.87
CA LYS A 115 -9.69 -1.65 -13.91
C LYS A 115 -10.37 -2.16 -12.65
N GLN A 116 -9.57 -2.39 -11.63
CA GLN A 116 -10.05 -2.86 -10.32
C GLN A 116 -10.44 -1.71 -9.39
N LEU A 117 -10.01 -0.47 -9.66
CA LEU A 117 -10.26 0.68 -8.78
C LEU A 117 -11.00 1.80 -9.51
N ILE A 118 -12.11 2.26 -8.93
CA ILE A 118 -12.92 3.38 -9.38
C ILE A 118 -12.83 4.47 -8.32
N ARG A 119 -12.26 5.62 -8.69
CA ARG A 119 -12.16 6.78 -7.81
C ARG A 119 -13.35 7.72 -8.02
N VAL A 120 -13.96 8.18 -6.94
CA VAL A 120 -15.01 9.22 -6.93
C VAL A 120 -14.57 10.35 -5.99
N LEU A 121 -14.48 11.57 -6.52
CA LEU A 121 -14.11 12.77 -5.76
C LEU A 121 -15.28 13.75 -5.81
N LEU A 122 -16.01 13.87 -4.72
CA LEU A 122 -17.21 14.70 -4.63
C LEU A 122 -16.90 16.03 -3.95
N SER A 123 -17.49 17.11 -4.47
CA SER A 123 -17.62 18.37 -3.75
C SER A 123 -18.79 18.35 -2.77
N GLU A 124 -18.83 19.34 -1.87
CA GLU A 124 -19.94 19.57 -0.92
C GLU A 124 -21.33 19.64 -1.58
N ASN A 125 -21.40 20.02 -2.85
CA ASN A 125 -22.64 20.11 -3.63
C ASN A 125 -22.97 18.82 -4.40
N GLY A 126 -22.21 17.74 -4.21
CA GLY A 126 -22.38 16.46 -4.90
C GLY A 126 -21.85 16.40 -6.32
N GLN A 127 -21.05 17.38 -6.75
CA GLN A 127 -20.42 17.34 -8.07
C GLN A 127 -19.23 16.37 -8.07
N ASP A 128 -19.20 15.44 -9.03
CA ASP A 128 -18.05 14.58 -9.27
C ASP A 128 -16.93 15.33 -10.02
N LEU A 129 -15.75 15.35 -9.41
CA LEU A 129 -14.54 16.00 -9.87
C LEU A 129 -13.44 14.99 -10.25
N SER A 130 -13.70 13.67 -10.15
CA SER A 130 -12.70 12.62 -10.40
C SER A 130 -11.98 12.73 -11.73
N ALA A 131 -12.72 13.04 -12.80
CA ALA A 131 -12.14 13.15 -14.14
C ALA A 131 -11.38 14.48 -14.36
N LYS A 132 -11.63 15.49 -13.53
CA LYS A 132 -11.03 16.83 -13.66
C LYS A 132 -9.77 16.98 -12.81
N ILE A 133 -9.72 16.29 -11.67
CA ILE A 133 -8.65 16.43 -10.68
C ILE A 133 -8.07 15.04 -10.43
N ASP A 134 -6.88 14.78 -10.96
CA ASP A 134 -6.12 13.55 -10.69
C ASP A 134 -5.64 13.51 -9.22
N PRO A 135 -5.56 12.33 -8.56
CA PRO A 135 -5.17 12.28 -7.16
C PRO A 135 -3.73 12.77 -6.93
N SER A 136 -2.84 12.63 -7.92
CA SER A 136 -1.46 13.11 -7.81
C SER A 136 -1.38 14.63 -7.67
N ILE A 137 -2.36 15.37 -8.18
CA ILE A 137 -2.42 16.84 -8.08
C ILE A 137 -2.73 17.28 -6.64
N LEU A 138 -3.58 16.53 -5.93
CA LEU A 138 -3.96 16.87 -4.56
C LEU A 138 -2.86 16.53 -3.55
N ARG A 139 -2.15 15.41 -3.75
CA ARG A 139 -1.17 14.85 -2.80
C ARG A 139 -0.19 15.88 -2.20
N PRO A 140 0.45 16.78 -2.96
CA PRO A 140 1.41 17.75 -2.42
C PRO A 140 0.78 18.79 -1.49
N TYR A 141 -0.53 19.03 -1.61
CA TYR A 141 -1.28 20.03 -0.85
C TYR A 141 -2.08 19.44 0.30
N LEU A 142 -2.07 18.11 0.45
CA LEU A 142 -2.69 17.42 1.57
C LEU A 142 -1.75 17.44 2.76
N HIS A 143 -2.24 18.00 3.86
CA HIS A 143 -1.58 17.95 5.15
C HIS A 143 -2.37 17.05 6.09
N HIS A 144 -1.66 16.24 6.87
CA HIS A 144 -2.29 15.47 7.93
C HIS A 144 -3.01 16.42 8.89
N LEU A 145 -4.21 16.04 9.31
CA LEU A 145 -4.91 16.75 10.37
C LEU A 145 -4.29 16.29 11.68
N ASP A 146 -3.32 17.05 12.21
CA ASP A 146 -2.68 16.72 13.48
C ASP A 146 -3.76 16.61 14.55
N GLY A 147 -3.88 15.41 15.16
CA GLY A 147 -4.81 15.14 16.25
C GLY A 147 -4.34 15.83 17.53
N ASN A 148 -4.54 17.16 17.61
CA ASN A 148 -4.43 17.92 18.84
C ASN A 148 -5.54 18.98 18.89
N SER A 149 -6.61 18.61 19.60
CA SER A 149 -7.44 19.51 20.40
C SER A 149 -7.69 18.81 21.73
#